data_AF-A0A084JTF4-F1
#
_entry.id   AF-A0A084JTF4-F1
#
_cell.length_a   1.000
_cell.length_b   1.000
_cell.length_c   1.000
_cell.angle_alpha   90.00
_cell.angle_beta   90.00
_cell.angle_gamma   90.00
#
_symmetry.space_group_name_H-M   'P 1'
#
loop_
_entity.id
_entity.type
_entity.pdbx_description
1 polymer ?
#
loop_
_entity_poly.entity_id
_entity_poly.type
_entity_poly.pdbx_seq_one_letter_code
_entity_poly.pdbx_strand_id
1 'polypeptide(L)'
;MKNLFLALTLLATTQWIQGQVGINTVSPTAELDIAASTTNLPALELEPQSVPTGAATGQMAVIGDQLYMYDASRGKWLTIAATPLVFSRGGDIGSQSLRMAGNLTTANSGILLPFDGTIIAITSNSNTVSGTATNNLAAPFNVRIRQSNTTIVGGNINFNLLGGTYNDNTANIDFSAGNHIHVRAQNTGTDTISNPTVTIWVKWRAN
;
A
#
# COMPACT_ATOMS: atom_id res chain seq x y z
N MET A 1 49.50 -9.96 36.50
CA MET A 1 48.24 -10.76 36.51
C MET A 1 47.05 -10.02 37.12
N LYS A 2 47.16 -9.39 38.30
CA LYS A 2 46.03 -8.62 38.92
C LYS A 2 45.43 -7.53 38.01
N ASN A 3 46.26 -6.71 37.36
CA ASN A 3 45.77 -5.61 36.51
C ASN A 3 45.12 -6.10 35.20
N LEU A 4 45.52 -7.27 34.71
CA LEU A 4 44.91 -7.91 33.54
C LEU A 4 43.54 -8.50 33.89
N PHE A 5 43.40 -9.07 35.08
CA PHE A 5 42.14 -9.61 35.59
C PHE A 5 41.09 -8.51 35.81
N LEU A 6 41.52 -7.36 36.33
CA LEU A 6 40.67 -6.18 36.52
C LEU A 6 40.20 -5.58 35.19
N ALA A 7 41.12 -5.50 34.20
CA ALA A 7 40.78 -5.05 32.85
C ALA A 7 39.78 -6.00 32.16
N LEU A 8 39.95 -7.31 32.30
CA LEU A 8 39.00 -8.30 31.75
C LEU A 8 37.61 -8.23 32.42
N THR A 9 37.54 -7.93 33.72
CA THR A 9 36.25 -7.78 34.43
C THR A 9 35.51 -6.51 34.01
N LEU A 10 36.21 -5.39 33.81
CA LEU A 10 35.63 -4.15 33.30
C LEU A 10 35.16 -4.27 31.84
N LEU A 11 35.89 -5.01 31.00
CA LEU A 11 35.50 -5.32 29.61
C LEU A 11 34.33 -6.32 29.53
N ALA A 12 34.17 -7.21 30.51
CA ALA A 12 33.05 -8.15 30.59
C ALA A 12 31.75 -7.49 31.12
N THR A 13 31.83 -6.31 31.73
CA THR A 13 30.68 -5.56 32.28
C THR A 13 30.19 -4.43 31.39
N THR A 14 30.69 -4.27 30.16
CA THR A 14 30.11 -3.34 29.19
C THR A 14 28.79 -3.92 28.66
N GLN A 15 27.79 -3.94 29.54
CA GLN A 15 26.40 -4.17 29.17
C GLN A 15 25.94 -2.90 28.44
N TRP A 16 25.48 -3.05 27.21
CA TRP A 16 24.78 -1.97 26.51
C TRP A 16 23.47 -1.75 27.25
N ILE A 17 23.38 -0.69 28.05
CA ILE A 17 22.12 -0.30 28.68
C ILE A 17 21.26 0.30 27.56
N GLN A 18 20.41 -0.52 26.95
CA GLN A 18 19.30 -0.01 26.16
C GLN A 18 18.32 0.61 27.14
N GLY A 19 18.32 1.94 27.23
CA GLY A 19 17.41 2.67 28.09
C GLY A 19 16.02 2.70 27.47
N GLN A 20 15.06 2.03 28.10
CA GLN A 20 13.65 2.21 27.77
C GLN A 20 13.13 3.48 28.46
N VAL A 21 12.36 4.28 27.73
CA VAL A 21 11.67 5.46 28.24
C VAL A 21 10.22 5.07 28.53
N GLY A 22 9.89 4.93 29.83
CA GLY A 22 8.53 4.75 30.29
C GLY A 22 7.93 6.09 30.74
N ILE A 23 6.80 6.49 30.14
CA ILE A 23 5.96 7.59 30.62
C ILE A 23 4.76 6.95 31.32
N ASN A 24 4.61 7.25 32.61
CA ASN A 24 3.55 6.69 33.47
C ASN A 24 3.57 5.14 33.62
N THR A 25 4.74 4.51 33.42
CA THR A 25 5.00 3.08 33.68
C THR A 25 6.40 2.88 34.25
N VAL A 26 6.58 1.89 35.10
CA VAL A 26 7.90 1.47 35.66
C VAL A 26 8.45 0.21 35.01
N SER A 27 7.64 -0.43 34.16
CA SER A 27 7.98 -1.66 33.44
C SER A 27 7.69 -1.48 31.95
N PRO A 28 8.43 -0.60 31.25
CA PRO A 28 8.22 -0.36 29.83
C PRO A 28 8.42 -1.63 29.01
N THR A 29 7.54 -1.87 28.04
CA THR A 29 7.55 -3.03 27.14
C THR A 29 8.15 -2.72 25.77
N ALA A 30 8.43 -1.44 25.50
CA ALA A 30 9.07 -0.93 24.29
C ALA A 30 10.17 0.09 24.65
N GLU A 31 10.97 0.52 23.67
CA GLU A 31 11.98 1.58 23.88
C GLU A 31 11.33 2.92 24.27
N LEU A 32 10.11 3.19 23.79
CA LEU A 32 9.23 4.24 24.26
C LEU A 32 7.87 3.62 24.61
N ASP A 33 7.49 3.66 25.88
CA ASP A 33 6.21 3.15 26.38
C ASP A 33 5.45 4.27 27.09
N ILE A 34 4.24 4.59 26.61
CA ILE A 34 3.39 5.63 27.18
C ILE A 34 2.12 4.97 27.70
N ALA A 35 2.06 4.76 29.00
CA ALA A 35 0.89 4.19 29.65
C ALA A 35 -0.16 5.27 29.90
N ALA A 36 -1.37 5.11 29.33
CA ALA A 36 -2.48 6.02 29.59
C ALA A 36 -3.05 5.86 31.03
N SER A 37 -3.45 6.96 31.70
CA SER A 37 -4.29 6.91 32.92
C SER A 37 -5.29 8.09 32.99
N THR A 38 -6.15 8.14 34.03
CA THR A 38 -7.61 7.98 33.92
C THR A 38 -8.52 9.23 33.76
N THR A 39 -8.14 10.32 33.10
CA THR A 39 -9.16 11.35 32.80
C THR A 39 -9.08 11.85 31.37
N ASN A 40 -9.62 11.06 30.43
CA ASN A 40 -10.03 11.42 29.06
C ASN A 40 -9.04 12.22 28.19
N LEU A 41 -7.77 12.27 28.56
CA LEU A 41 -6.73 12.91 27.75
C LEU A 41 -6.07 11.85 26.85
N PRO A 42 -5.74 12.19 25.58
CA PRO A 42 -4.89 11.36 24.74
C PRO A 42 -3.54 11.11 25.42
N ALA A 43 -3.05 9.87 25.38
CA ALA A 43 -1.73 9.54 25.91
C ALA A 43 -0.59 10.14 25.05
N LEU A 44 -0.84 10.33 23.76
CA LEU A 44 0.08 10.94 22.80
C LEU A 44 -0.73 11.81 21.84
N GLU A 45 -0.33 13.08 21.73
CA GLU A 45 -0.79 13.99 20.69
C GLU A 45 0.39 14.32 19.77
N LEU A 46 0.15 14.24 18.47
CA LEU A 46 1.07 14.70 17.45
C LEU A 46 0.44 15.92 16.81
N GLU A 47 1.05 17.07 17.01
CA GLU A 47 0.54 18.33 16.45
C GLU A 47 0.54 18.28 14.92
N PRO A 48 -0.55 18.71 14.26
CA PRO A 48 -0.58 18.91 12.82
C PRO A 48 0.52 19.87 12.36
N GLN A 49 1.18 19.53 11.26
CA GLN A 49 2.24 20.33 10.67
C GLN A 49 2.16 20.34 9.14
N SER A 50 2.91 21.24 8.50
CA SER A 50 3.15 21.17 7.05
C SER A 50 3.96 19.92 6.71
N VAL A 51 3.91 19.49 5.44
CA VAL A 51 4.64 18.30 4.98
C VAL A 51 6.13 18.44 5.30
N PRO A 52 6.69 17.60 6.20
CA PRO A 52 8.10 17.69 6.56
C PRO A 52 8.98 17.01 5.51
N THR A 53 10.28 17.30 5.52
CA THR A 53 11.24 16.56 4.67
C THR A 53 11.45 15.17 5.27
N GLY A 54 10.95 14.14 4.59
CA GLY A 54 11.15 12.76 5.00
C GLY A 54 12.52 12.22 4.55
N ALA A 55 13.12 11.38 5.39
CA ALA A 55 14.43 10.78 5.16
C ALA A 55 14.50 9.28 5.46
N ALA A 56 13.57 8.74 6.25
CA ALA A 56 13.61 7.33 6.67
C ALA A 56 12.22 6.73 6.88
N THR A 57 12.06 5.45 6.56
CA THR A 57 10.82 4.72 6.81
C THR A 57 10.51 4.69 8.31
N GLY A 58 9.24 4.90 8.66
CA GLY A 58 8.78 4.88 10.05
C GLY A 58 8.75 6.25 10.72
N GLN A 59 9.26 7.31 10.07
CA GLN A 59 8.94 8.68 10.48
C GLN A 59 7.43 8.88 10.36
N MET A 60 6.80 9.41 11.40
CA MET A 60 5.35 9.67 11.45
C MET A 60 5.09 11.15 11.66
N ALA A 61 4.05 11.67 11.01
CA ALA A 61 3.62 13.05 11.18
C ALA A 61 2.11 13.16 10.97
N VAL A 62 1.45 14.01 11.75
CA VAL A 62 0.09 14.46 11.45
C VAL A 62 0.22 15.63 10.48
N ILE A 63 -0.35 15.48 9.27
CA ILE A 63 -0.33 16.49 8.23
C ILE A 63 -1.79 16.78 7.88
N GLY A 64 -2.22 18.03 8.06
CA GLY A 64 -3.65 18.36 8.03
C GLY A 64 -4.40 17.58 9.12
N ASP A 65 -5.36 16.75 8.72
CA ASP A 65 -6.21 15.94 9.60
C ASP A 65 -5.87 14.45 9.60
N GLN A 66 -4.77 14.04 8.96
CA GLN A 66 -4.42 12.63 8.78
C GLN A 66 -3.02 12.30 9.30
N LEU A 67 -2.87 11.07 9.77
CA LEU A 67 -1.59 10.50 10.17
C LEU A 67 -0.90 9.85 8.97
N TYR A 68 0.31 10.31 8.68
CA TYR A 68 1.17 9.82 7.62
C TYR A 68 2.41 9.15 8.18
N MET A 69 2.93 8.20 7.41
CA MET A 69 4.25 7.62 7.60
C MET A 69 5.08 7.87 6.34
N TYR A 70 6.33 8.27 6.50
CA TYR A 70 7.24 8.35 5.36
C TYR A 70 7.57 6.93 4.89
N ASP A 71 7.33 6.67 3.60
CA ASP A 71 7.74 5.45 2.92
C ASP A 71 9.01 5.76 2.12
N ALA A 72 10.18 5.41 2.66
CA ALA A 72 11.45 5.69 2.00
C ALA A 72 11.64 4.88 0.71
N SER A 73 10.96 3.73 0.55
CA SER A 73 11.03 2.95 -0.69
C SER A 73 10.35 3.66 -1.86
N ARG A 74 9.36 4.51 -1.56
CA ARG A 74 8.63 5.32 -2.55
C ARG A 74 8.97 6.80 -2.51
N GLY A 75 9.71 7.24 -1.49
CA GLY A 75 10.16 8.61 -1.29
C GLY A 75 9.04 9.60 -0.93
N LYS A 76 7.98 9.15 -0.24
CA LYS A 76 6.73 9.91 -0.07
C LYS A 76 6.12 9.76 1.32
N TRP A 77 5.42 10.79 1.78
CA TRP A 77 4.51 10.70 2.93
C TRP A 77 3.19 10.08 2.47
N LEU A 78 2.87 8.90 3.03
CA LEU A 78 1.67 8.15 2.70
C LEU A 78 0.85 7.89 3.95
N THR A 79 -0.48 7.87 3.82
CA THR A 79 -1.34 7.46 4.93
C THR A 79 -0.96 6.08 5.45
N ILE A 80 -1.13 5.85 6.75
CA ILE A 80 -0.77 4.56 7.34
C ILE A 80 -1.65 3.43 6.78
N ALA A 81 -2.96 3.66 6.71
CA ALA A 81 -3.91 2.72 6.14
C ALA A 81 -3.93 2.81 4.61
N ALA A 82 -4.05 1.64 3.97
CA ALA A 82 -4.34 1.53 2.54
C ALA A 82 -5.84 1.32 2.32
N THR A 83 -6.38 1.93 1.27
CA THR A 83 -7.77 1.76 0.82
C THR A 83 -7.80 0.77 -0.35
N PRO A 84 -8.52 -0.36 -0.23
CA PRO A 84 -8.70 -1.29 -1.34
C PRO A 84 -9.80 -0.82 -2.29
N LEU A 85 -9.52 -0.81 -3.58
CA LEU A 85 -10.50 -0.62 -4.66
C LEU A 85 -10.66 -1.95 -5.39
N VAL A 86 -11.84 -2.56 -5.29
CA VAL A 86 -12.11 -3.92 -5.78
C VAL A 86 -12.93 -3.87 -7.06
N PHE A 87 -12.37 -4.43 -8.13
CA PHE A 87 -12.99 -4.57 -9.43
C PHE A 87 -13.20 -6.04 -9.71
N SER A 88 -14.39 -6.44 -10.14
CA SER A 88 -14.67 -7.83 -10.46
C SER A 88 -15.69 -7.98 -11.57
N ARG A 89 -15.78 -9.19 -12.12
CA ARG A 89 -16.85 -9.57 -13.05
C ARG A 89 -17.09 -11.06 -12.98
N GLY A 90 -18.36 -11.46 -12.94
CA GLY A 90 -18.75 -12.87 -13.01
C GLY A 90 -18.73 -13.40 -14.44
N GLY A 91 -18.45 -14.69 -14.58
CA GLY A 91 -18.39 -15.43 -15.84
C GLY A 91 -17.06 -15.31 -16.57
N ASP A 92 -17.05 -15.89 -17.76
CA ASP A 92 -15.91 -15.87 -18.67
C ASP A 92 -15.83 -14.52 -19.38
N ILE A 93 -14.66 -13.88 -19.32
CA ILE A 93 -14.48 -12.53 -19.85
C ILE A 93 -13.35 -12.45 -20.88
N GLY A 94 -13.64 -11.70 -21.94
CA GLY A 94 -12.70 -11.37 -23.01
C GLY A 94 -12.12 -9.97 -22.84
N SER A 95 -12.25 -9.15 -23.88
CA SER A 95 -11.89 -7.72 -23.85
C SER A 95 -13.01 -6.88 -23.23
N GLN A 96 -13.15 -6.92 -21.91
CA GLN A 96 -14.27 -6.29 -21.20
C GLN A 96 -13.83 -5.55 -19.93
N SER A 97 -14.52 -4.45 -19.62
CA SER A 97 -14.38 -3.73 -18.35
C SER A 97 -14.76 -4.62 -17.16
N LEU A 98 -13.96 -4.57 -16.10
CA LEU A 98 -14.34 -5.07 -14.79
C LEU A 98 -15.22 -4.02 -14.11
N ARG A 99 -16.05 -4.48 -13.19
CA ARG A 99 -17.09 -3.68 -12.56
C ARG A 99 -16.71 -3.36 -11.12
N MET A 100 -17.10 -2.18 -10.69
CA MET A 100 -16.98 -1.73 -9.31
C MET A 100 -18.17 -0.82 -9.03
N ALA A 101 -18.82 -1.00 -7.89
CA ALA A 101 -20.02 -0.26 -7.50
C ALA A 101 -21.13 -0.24 -8.58
N GLY A 102 -21.56 -1.43 -9.04
CA GLY A 102 -22.68 -1.60 -9.98
C GLY A 102 -22.27 -2.13 -11.36
N ASN A 103 -23.06 -1.83 -12.40
CA ASN A 103 -22.85 -2.34 -13.77
C ASN A 103 -22.14 -1.31 -14.67
N LEU A 104 -20.99 -0.78 -14.22
CA LEU A 104 -20.18 0.13 -15.03
C LEU A 104 -19.51 -0.63 -16.18
N THR A 105 -19.88 -0.33 -17.42
CA THR A 105 -19.37 -1.03 -18.62
C THR A 105 -18.42 -0.19 -19.47
N THR A 106 -18.38 1.13 -19.26
CA THR A 106 -17.55 2.06 -20.04
C THR A 106 -16.16 2.26 -19.42
N ALA A 107 -15.17 2.47 -20.29
CA ALA A 107 -13.80 2.83 -19.92
C ALA A 107 -13.63 4.31 -19.52
N ASN A 108 -14.66 5.13 -19.72
CA ASN A 108 -14.65 6.56 -19.44
C ASN A 108 -15.32 6.91 -18.10
N SER A 109 -15.50 5.91 -17.24
CA SER A 109 -16.02 6.05 -15.89
C SER A 109 -15.27 5.09 -14.96
N GLY A 110 -15.29 5.41 -13.67
CA GLY A 110 -14.58 4.69 -12.62
C GLY A 110 -14.78 5.37 -11.27
N ILE A 111 -14.08 4.91 -10.23
CA ILE A 111 -14.05 5.66 -8.96
C ILE A 111 -13.27 6.94 -9.17
N LEU A 112 -13.92 8.07 -8.92
CA LEU A 112 -13.29 9.37 -8.80
C LEU A 112 -12.49 9.42 -7.49
N LEU A 113 -11.22 9.77 -7.58
CA LEU A 113 -10.32 9.80 -6.44
C LEU A 113 -10.43 11.18 -5.76
N PRO A 114 -10.74 11.23 -4.45
CA PRO A 114 -10.97 12.50 -3.76
C PRO A 114 -9.67 13.24 -3.43
N PHE A 115 -8.55 12.53 -3.34
CA PHE A 115 -7.25 13.06 -2.92
C PHE A 115 -6.14 12.57 -3.86
N ASP A 116 -5.00 13.25 -3.81
CA ASP A 116 -3.77 12.73 -4.42
C ASP A 116 -3.34 11.45 -3.71
N GLY A 117 -2.80 10.50 -4.46
CA GLY A 117 -2.43 9.22 -3.87
C GLY A 117 -1.49 8.41 -4.74
N THR A 118 -1.14 7.24 -4.22
CA THR A 118 -0.24 6.30 -4.84
C THR A 118 -0.86 4.91 -4.77
N ILE A 119 -0.90 4.20 -5.89
CA ILE A 119 -1.12 2.75 -5.93
C ILE A 119 0.14 2.09 -5.38
N ILE A 120 -0.01 1.41 -4.24
CA ILE A 120 1.10 0.75 -3.53
C ILE A 120 1.14 -0.76 -3.78
N ALA A 121 0.03 -1.36 -4.19
CA ALA A 121 -0.05 -2.76 -4.54
C ALA A 121 -1.21 -3.03 -5.50
N ILE A 122 -1.06 -4.06 -6.32
CA ILE A 122 -2.11 -4.57 -7.19
C ILE A 122 -2.13 -6.08 -7.01
N THR A 123 -3.30 -6.62 -6.65
CA THR A 123 -3.49 -8.06 -6.52
C THR A 123 -4.64 -8.50 -7.42
N SER A 124 -4.57 -9.73 -7.91
CA SER A 124 -5.65 -10.32 -8.68
C SER A 124 -5.77 -11.81 -8.42
N ASN A 125 -7.00 -12.29 -8.51
CA ASN A 125 -7.34 -13.70 -8.50
C ASN A 125 -8.43 -13.95 -9.56
N SER A 126 -8.29 -15.02 -10.32
CA SER A 126 -9.25 -15.46 -11.33
C SER A 126 -9.20 -16.96 -11.47
N ASN A 127 -10.36 -17.56 -11.73
CA ASN A 127 -10.41 -18.93 -12.20
C ASN A 127 -9.86 -18.96 -13.63
N THR A 128 -8.90 -19.84 -13.89
CA THR A 128 -8.45 -20.11 -15.26
C THR A 128 -9.08 -21.42 -15.71
N VAL A 129 -9.74 -21.39 -16.87
CA VAL A 129 -10.57 -22.52 -17.33
C VAL A 129 -9.89 -23.34 -18.43
N SER A 130 -8.64 -23.04 -18.83
CA SER A 130 -7.95 -23.86 -19.83
C SER A 130 -7.23 -25.07 -19.21
N GLY A 131 -7.32 -26.22 -19.89
CA GLY A 131 -6.78 -27.50 -19.45
C GLY A 131 -5.25 -27.65 -19.51
N THR A 132 -4.48 -26.56 -19.41
CA THR A 132 -3.02 -26.58 -19.44
C THR A 132 -2.43 -25.99 -18.16
N ALA A 133 -1.58 -26.77 -17.49
CA ALA A 133 -1.07 -26.52 -16.15
C ALA A 133 -0.10 -25.31 -16.02
N THR A 134 0.22 -24.62 -17.11
CA THR A 134 1.10 -23.44 -17.13
C THR A 134 0.36 -22.26 -17.73
N ASN A 135 -0.31 -21.54 -16.84
CA ASN A 135 -1.03 -20.31 -17.12
C ASN A 135 -0.05 -19.24 -17.65
N ASN A 136 -0.12 -18.92 -18.94
CA ASN A 136 0.73 -17.91 -19.56
C ASN A 136 -0.14 -16.91 -20.33
N LEU A 137 -1.14 -16.35 -19.66
CA LEU A 137 -1.91 -15.23 -20.16
C LEU A 137 -0.98 -14.01 -20.25
N ALA A 138 -0.57 -13.66 -21.47
CA ALA A 138 0.51 -12.71 -21.73
C ALA A 138 0.18 -11.24 -21.40
N ALA A 139 -1.09 -10.88 -21.15
CA ALA A 139 -1.57 -9.59 -20.59
C ALA A 139 -3.11 -9.58 -20.46
N PRO A 140 -3.71 -10.37 -19.56
CA PRO A 140 -5.14 -10.42 -19.38
C PRO A 140 -5.72 -9.12 -18.82
N PHE A 141 -4.97 -8.33 -18.03
CA PHE A 141 -5.52 -7.14 -17.37
C PHE A 141 -4.76 -5.87 -17.64
N ASN A 142 -5.53 -4.79 -17.64
CA ASN A 142 -5.07 -3.43 -17.78
C ASN A 142 -5.77 -2.52 -16.77
N VAL A 143 -4.99 -1.94 -15.86
CA VAL A 143 -5.39 -0.89 -14.94
C VAL A 143 -5.07 0.45 -15.58
N ARG A 144 -6.04 1.36 -15.59
CA ARG A 144 -5.92 2.69 -16.17
C ARG A 144 -6.31 3.74 -15.16
N ILE A 145 -5.39 4.67 -14.92
CA ILE A 145 -5.64 5.92 -14.20
C ILE A 145 -5.92 6.98 -15.26
N ARG A 146 -7.07 7.64 -15.15
CA ARG A 146 -7.61 8.46 -16.22
C ARG A 146 -8.00 9.85 -15.74
N GLN A 147 -7.80 10.82 -16.62
CA GLN A 147 -8.35 12.16 -16.54
C GLN A 147 -9.26 12.35 -17.74
N SER A 148 -10.56 12.50 -17.48
CA SER A 148 -11.60 12.44 -18.51
C SER A 148 -11.46 11.19 -19.39
N ASN A 149 -11.34 11.32 -20.71
CA ASN A 149 -11.21 10.19 -21.64
C ASN A 149 -9.75 9.79 -21.95
N THR A 150 -8.77 10.33 -21.23
CA THR A 150 -7.34 10.06 -21.45
C THR A 150 -6.74 9.31 -20.27
N THR A 151 -5.84 8.36 -20.56
CA THR A 151 -5.00 7.74 -19.53
C THR A 151 -3.82 8.65 -19.26
N ILE A 152 -3.55 8.94 -17.98
CA ILE A 152 -2.43 9.81 -17.59
C ILE A 152 -1.09 9.13 -17.92
N VAL A 153 -0.02 9.92 -18.02
CA VAL A 153 1.34 9.39 -18.21
C VAL A 153 1.69 8.46 -17.03
N GLY A 154 2.18 7.25 -17.32
CA GLY A 154 2.47 6.23 -16.30
C GLY A 154 1.23 5.54 -15.71
N GLY A 155 0.01 6.01 -16.03
CA GLY A 155 -1.24 5.45 -15.55
C GLY A 155 -1.77 4.25 -16.34
N ASN A 156 -0.97 3.64 -17.23
CA ASN A 156 -1.34 2.48 -18.03
C ASN A 156 -0.55 1.24 -17.57
N ILE A 157 -1.16 0.39 -16.75
CA ILE A 157 -0.49 -0.72 -16.09
C ILE A 157 -1.06 -2.02 -16.66
N ASN A 158 -0.23 -2.82 -17.32
CA ASN A 158 -0.59 -4.15 -17.81
C ASN A 158 0.07 -5.20 -16.94
N PHE A 159 -0.63 -6.28 -16.62
CA PHE A 159 -0.06 -7.37 -15.85
C PHE A 159 -0.64 -8.73 -16.22
N ASN A 160 0.12 -9.77 -15.87
CA ASN A 160 -0.14 -11.15 -16.20
C ASN A 160 -0.56 -11.94 -14.98
N LEU A 161 -1.45 -12.90 -15.19
CA LEU A 161 -1.74 -13.89 -14.15
C LEU A 161 -0.78 -15.07 -14.31
N LEU A 162 -0.20 -15.51 -13.19
CA LEU A 162 0.49 -16.79 -13.05
C LEU A 162 -0.36 -17.68 -12.15
N GLY A 163 -0.80 -18.83 -12.66
CA GLY A 163 -1.69 -19.73 -11.93
C GLY A 163 -3.03 -19.08 -11.51
N GLY A 164 -3.54 -18.14 -12.30
CA GLY A 164 -4.78 -17.42 -12.00
C GLY A 164 -4.60 -16.28 -10.99
N THR A 165 -3.36 -15.98 -10.60
CA THR A 165 -3.07 -14.98 -9.57
C THR A 165 -2.06 -13.94 -10.03
N TYR A 166 -2.15 -12.76 -9.45
CA TYR A 166 -1.14 -11.71 -9.55
C TYR A 166 -0.98 -11.05 -8.19
N ASN A 167 0.26 -10.78 -7.79
CA ASN A 167 0.57 -10.14 -6.53
C ASN A 167 1.78 -9.22 -6.70
N ASP A 168 1.52 -7.93 -6.82
CA ASP A 168 2.55 -6.89 -6.86
C ASP A 168 2.40 -5.99 -5.64
N ASN A 169 3.42 -6.01 -4.78
CA ASN A 169 3.54 -5.16 -3.59
C ASN A 169 4.57 -4.03 -3.77
N THR A 170 5.11 -3.89 -4.98
CA THR A 170 6.15 -2.92 -5.36
C THR A 170 5.61 -1.75 -6.16
N ALA A 171 4.32 -1.77 -6.52
CA ALA A 171 3.66 -0.70 -7.24
C ALA A 171 3.93 0.68 -6.60
N ASN A 172 4.22 1.66 -7.45
CA ASN A 172 4.47 3.05 -7.09
C ASN A 172 3.95 3.97 -8.21
N ILE A 173 2.64 3.94 -8.42
CA ILE A 173 1.99 4.74 -9.47
C ILE A 173 1.17 5.84 -8.83
N ASP A 174 1.55 7.09 -9.12
CA ASP A 174 0.86 8.26 -8.60
C ASP A 174 -0.37 8.62 -9.41
N PHE A 175 -1.31 9.22 -8.71
CA PHE A 175 -2.47 9.88 -9.29
C PHE A 175 -2.77 11.17 -8.53
N SER A 176 -3.56 12.01 -9.18
CA SER A 176 -4.08 13.24 -8.57
C SER A 176 -5.56 13.12 -8.25
N ALA A 177 -6.02 13.95 -7.32
CA ALA A 177 -7.42 14.19 -7.04
C ALA A 177 -8.16 14.51 -8.35
N GLY A 178 -9.37 13.95 -8.50
CA GLY A 178 -10.17 14.06 -9.72
C GLY A 178 -9.77 13.11 -10.85
N ASN A 179 -8.67 12.36 -10.73
CA ASN A 179 -8.46 11.20 -11.60
C ASN A 179 -9.46 10.09 -11.24
N HIS A 180 -9.69 9.17 -12.18
CA HIS A 180 -10.45 7.95 -11.90
C HIS A 180 -9.71 6.69 -12.32
N ILE A 181 -9.99 5.60 -11.60
CA ILE A 181 -9.38 4.30 -11.87
C ILE A 181 -10.38 3.39 -12.55
N HIS A 182 -9.90 2.72 -13.60
CA HIS A 182 -10.66 1.77 -14.40
C HIS A 182 -9.82 0.51 -14.64
N VAL A 183 -10.44 -0.67 -14.56
CA VAL A 183 -9.79 -1.95 -14.84
C VAL A 183 -10.53 -2.66 -15.96
N ARG A 184 -9.80 -3.22 -16.91
CA ARG A 184 -10.36 -4.07 -17.96
C ARG A 184 -9.55 -5.34 -18.14
N ALA A 185 -10.24 -6.37 -18.60
CA ALA A 185 -9.59 -7.47 -19.27
C ALA A 185 -9.29 -7.11 -20.73
N GLN A 186 -8.22 -7.68 -21.26
CA GLN A 186 -7.77 -7.50 -22.64
C GLN A 186 -7.82 -8.80 -23.45
N ASN A 187 -7.98 -9.96 -22.79
CA ASN A 187 -7.96 -11.32 -23.37
C ASN A 187 -7.12 -11.43 -24.63
N THR A 188 -5.81 -11.34 -24.45
CA THR A 188 -4.79 -11.42 -25.49
C THR A 188 -4.20 -12.82 -25.64
N GLY A 189 -4.74 -13.81 -24.91
CA GLY A 189 -4.26 -15.20 -24.89
C GLY A 189 -5.33 -16.19 -25.35
N THR A 190 -4.99 -17.48 -25.26
CA THR A 190 -5.90 -18.60 -25.60
C THR A 190 -6.73 -19.08 -24.41
N ASP A 191 -6.31 -18.74 -23.19
CA ASP A 191 -7.01 -19.17 -21.98
C ASP A 191 -8.16 -18.23 -21.64
N THR A 192 -9.21 -18.79 -21.04
CA THR A 192 -10.35 -18.01 -20.57
C THR A 192 -10.10 -17.51 -19.16
N ILE A 193 -10.21 -16.18 -18.98
CA ILE A 193 -10.27 -15.53 -17.68
C ILE A 193 -11.69 -15.67 -17.15
N SER A 194 -11.88 -16.35 -16.03
CA SER A 194 -13.20 -16.58 -15.46
C SER A 194 -13.29 -16.03 -14.03
N ASN A 195 -14.40 -15.37 -13.73
CA ASN A 195 -14.71 -14.76 -12.44
C ASN A 195 -13.56 -13.92 -11.83
N PRO A 196 -12.89 -13.03 -12.59
CA PRO A 196 -11.75 -12.33 -12.05
C PRO A 196 -12.12 -11.26 -11.04
N THR A 197 -11.22 -11.09 -10.08
CA THR A 197 -11.17 -9.99 -9.13
C THR A 197 -9.79 -9.33 -9.19
N VAL A 198 -9.76 -8.00 -9.27
CA VAL A 198 -8.57 -7.16 -9.22
C VAL A 198 -8.75 -6.17 -8.07
N THR A 199 -7.82 -6.16 -7.13
CA THR A 199 -7.80 -5.22 -6.01
C THR A 199 -6.62 -4.29 -6.15
N ILE A 200 -6.89 -2.99 -6.14
CA ILE A 200 -5.89 -1.93 -6.19
C ILE A 200 -5.80 -1.32 -4.79
N TRP A 201 -4.62 -1.35 -4.19
CA TRP A 201 -4.39 -0.81 -2.87
C TRP A 201 -3.79 0.59 -3.01
N VAL A 202 -4.49 1.60 -2.51
CA VAL A 202 -4.05 2.99 -2.57
C VAL A 202 -3.73 3.53 -1.19
N LYS A 203 -2.73 4.40 -1.11
CA LYS A 203 -2.50 5.27 0.05
C LYS A 203 -2.55 6.72 -0.41
N TRP A 204 -3.09 7.61 0.42
CA TRP A 204 -3.17 9.03 0.08
C TRP A 204 -1.83 9.69 0.34
N ARG A 205 -1.44 10.61 -0.54
CA ARG A 205 -0.22 11.39 -0.42
C ARG A 205 -0.48 12.67 0.37
N ALA A 206 0.50 13.06 1.18
CA ALA A 206 0.51 14.40 1.73
C ALA A 206 0.93 15.39 0.62
N ASN A 207 0.25 16.53 0.56
CA ASN A 207 0.45 17.59 -0.45
C ASN A 207 0.95 18.87 0.20
#